data_AF-A0A9P1MRH6-F1
#
_entry.id   AF-A0A9P1MRH6-F1
#
_cell.length_a   1.000
_cell.length_b   1.000
_cell.length_c   1.000
_cell.angle_alpha   90.00
_cell.angle_beta   90.00
_cell.angle_gamma   90.00
#
_symmetry.space_group_name_H-M   'P 1'
#
loop_
_entity.id
_entity.type
_entity.pdbx_description
1 polymer ?
#
loop_
_entity_poly.entity_id
_entity_poly.type
_entity_poly.pdbx_seq_one_letter_code
_entity_poly.pdbx_strand_id
1 'polypeptide(L)'
;MARIKQQNTRSREEPPPRNRSFGKLETKRKLIKKIQHRQIQVKTKKPSARGSLALKEIRKYQKTTNLLIPRLSFQRVVREIANNMSTSHELRWQSDAISALQEAAETYLTLLFEDSNLAAIHARRVTLMPRDMQLVRRIRGERN
;
A
#
# COMPACT_ATOMS: atom_id res chain seq x y z
N MET A 1 5.70 68.81 -66.96
CA MET A 1 5.84 69.08 -65.52
C MET A 1 4.48 69.38 -64.93
N ALA A 2 4.04 68.62 -63.92
CA ALA A 2 3.17 69.02 -62.78
C ALA A 2 2.39 67.80 -62.24
N ARG A 3 2.62 67.48 -60.97
CA ARG A 3 2.08 66.38 -60.17
C ARG A 3 0.90 66.92 -59.35
N ILE A 4 -0.25 66.26 -59.36
CA ILE A 4 -1.36 66.58 -58.43
C ILE A 4 -1.65 65.36 -57.55
N LYS A 5 -1.28 65.52 -56.27
CA LYS A 5 -1.59 64.63 -55.14
C LYS A 5 -3.10 64.67 -54.86
N GLN A 6 -3.73 63.52 -54.74
CA GLN A 6 -4.99 63.40 -53.99
C GLN A 6 -4.70 62.88 -52.58
N GLN A 7 -5.28 63.56 -51.61
CA GLN A 7 -5.03 63.43 -50.17
C GLN A 7 -6.05 62.47 -49.55
N ASN A 8 -5.58 61.73 -48.55
CA ASN A 8 -6.31 60.81 -47.70
C ASN A 8 -7.03 61.59 -46.58
N THR A 9 -8.37 61.60 -46.56
CA THR A 9 -9.16 62.13 -45.45
C THR A 9 -9.82 60.99 -44.68
N ARG A 10 -9.28 60.72 -43.48
CA ARG A 10 -9.84 59.80 -42.47
C ARG A 10 -11.04 60.45 -41.79
N SER A 11 -12.22 59.84 -41.87
CA SER A 11 -13.31 60.05 -40.91
C SER A 11 -13.09 59.16 -39.67
N ARG A 12 -13.19 59.75 -38.48
CA ARG A 12 -13.07 59.06 -37.18
C ARG A 12 -14.36 58.27 -36.91
N GLU A 13 -14.26 56.95 -36.76
CA GLU A 13 -15.30 56.14 -36.13
C GLU A 13 -14.99 55.99 -34.62
N GLU A 14 -15.97 56.22 -33.76
CA GLU A 14 -15.84 55.98 -32.32
C GLU A 14 -15.73 54.47 -32.02
N PRO A 15 -14.90 54.06 -31.03
CA PRO A 15 -14.78 52.66 -30.68
C PRO A 15 -16.05 52.15 -29.97
N PRO A 16 -16.51 50.91 -30.24
CA PRO A 16 -17.72 50.36 -29.65
C PRO A 16 -17.56 50.07 -28.15
N PRO A 17 -18.68 49.99 -27.37
CA PRO A 17 -18.60 49.86 -25.93
C PRO A 17 -18.02 48.49 -25.54
N ARG A 18 -17.06 48.52 -24.62
CA ARG A 18 -16.32 47.34 -24.14
C ARG A 18 -17.25 46.45 -23.31
N ASN A 19 -17.83 45.43 -23.95
CA ASN A 19 -18.68 44.44 -23.30
C ASN A 19 -17.85 43.56 -22.34
N ARG A 20 -17.90 43.84 -21.04
CA ARG A 20 -17.05 43.25 -19.98
C ARG A 20 -17.47 41.85 -19.50
N SER A 21 -18.43 41.19 -20.12
CA SER A 21 -19.05 39.96 -19.61
C SER A 21 -18.52 38.64 -20.20
N PHE A 22 -17.66 38.66 -21.22
CA PHE A 22 -17.21 37.42 -21.89
C PHE A 22 -15.99 36.72 -21.26
N GLY A 23 -15.18 37.41 -20.45
CA GLY A 23 -13.93 36.85 -19.90
C GLY A 23 -14.11 35.76 -18.83
N LYS A 24 -15.18 35.82 -18.01
CA LYS A 24 -15.47 34.83 -16.96
C LYS A 24 -16.00 33.50 -17.52
N LEU A 25 -16.77 33.57 -18.61
CA LEU A 25 -17.28 32.38 -19.30
C LEU A 25 -16.20 31.69 -20.12
N GLU A 26 -15.31 32.44 -20.76
CA GLU A 26 -14.17 31.85 -21.45
C GLU A 26 -13.16 31.21 -20.51
N THR A 27 -12.88 31.80 -19.35
CA THR A 27 -11.99 31.21 -18.34
C THR A 27 -12.63 29.97 -17.70
N LYS A 28 -13.93 29.98 -17.40
CA LYS A 28 -14.65 28.75 -17.00
C LYS A 28 -14.65 27.70 -18.11
N ARG A 29 -14.90 28.06 -19.37
CA ARG A 29 -14.85 27.13 -20.51
C ARG A 29 -13.45 26.58 -20.75
N LYS A 30 -12.40 27.38 -20.58
CA LYS A 30 -10.99 26.95 -20.65
C LYS A 30 -10.64 26.03 -19.48
N LEU A 31 -11.13 26.31 -18.27
CA LEU A 31 -10.94 25.44 -17.10
C LEU A 31 -11.71 24.11 -17.27
N ILE A 32 -12.95 24.16 -17.73
CA ILE A 32 -13.78 22.98 -18.03
C ILE A 32 -13.17 22.17 -19.18
N LYS A 33 -12.66 22.80 -20.25
CA LYS A 33 -11.91 22.12 -21.31
C LYS A 33 -10.60 21.52 -20.80
N LYS A 34 -9.89 22.20 -19.90
CA LYS A 34 -8.65 21.72 -19.26
C LYS A 34 -8.91 20.57 -18.26
N ILE A 35 -10.08 20.54 -17.64
CA ILE A 35 -10.57 19.43 -16.79
C ILE A 35 -11.03 18.26 -17.67
N GLN A 36 -11.77 18.51 -18.76
CA GLN A 36 -12.20 17.48 -19.73
C GLN A 36 -11.02 16.84 -20.49
N HIS A 37 -9.94 17.57 -20.74
CA HIS A 37 -8.71 17.05 -21.38
C HIS A 37 -7.62 16.63 -20.38
N ARG A 38 -7.83 16.83 -19.08
CA ARG A 38 -7.16 16.01 -18.06
C ARG A 38 -7.89 14.67 -18.06
N GLN A 39 -7.66 13.88 -19.11
CA GLN A 39 -7.59 12.45 -18.87
C GLN A 39 -6.67 12.31 -17.66
N ILE A 40 -7.20 11.77 -16.57
CA ILE A 40 -6.35 11.25 -15.50
C ILE A 40 -5.58 10.14 -16.19
N GLN A 41 -4.46 10.49 -16.83
CA GLN A 41 -3.43 9.55 -17.16
C GLN A 41 -2.95 9.09 -15.79
N VAL A 42 -3.62 8.07 -15.27
CA VAL A 42 -3.11 7.26 -14.18
C VAL A 42 -1.77 6.81 -14.73
N LYS A 43 -0.69 7.48 -14.33
CA LYS A 43 0.67 7.02 -14.61
C LYS A 43 0.70 5.63 -13.99
N THR A 44 0.51 4.61 -14.82
CA THR A 44 0.56 3.22 -14.39
C THR A 44 1.97 3.04 -13.87
N LYS A 45 2.10 2.96 -12.55
CA LYS A 45 3.39 2.70 -11.91
C LYS A 45 3.88 1.40 -12.53
N LYS A 46 5.06 1.45 -13.16
CA LYS A 46 5.68 0.25 -13.73
C LYS A 46 5.69 -0.84 -12.64
N PRO A 47 5.33 -2.09 -12.98
CA PRO A 47 5.34 -3.17 -12.01
C PRO A 47 6.75 -3.27 -11.42
N SER A 48 6.80 -3.47 -10.10
CA SER A 48 8.08 -3.68 -9.41
C SER A 48 8.75 -4.94 -9.95
N ALA A 49 10.08 -4.94 -9.97
CA ALA A 49 10.84 -6.14 -10.30
C ALA A 49 10.46 -7.29 -9.36
N ARG A 50 10.45 -8.53 -9.87
CA ARG A 50 10.15 -9.71 -9.05
C ARG A 50 11.07 -9.74 -7.83
N GLY A 51 10.51 -9.94 -6.64
CA GLY A 51 11.24 -9.94 -5.36
C GLY A 51 11.51 -8.55 -4.76
N SER A 52 11.42 -7.45 -5.51
CA SER A 52 11.69 -6.11 -4.96
C SER A 52 10.66 -5.66 -3.92
N LEU A 53 9.39 -6.04 -4.07
CA LEU A 53 8.36 -5.79 -3.06
C LEU A 53 8.59 -6.61 -1.80
N ALA A 54 8.90 -7.91 -1.94
CA ALA A 54 9.19 -8.79 -0.82
C ALA A 54 10.40 -8.29 -0.01
N LEU A 55 11.48 -7.87 -0.66
CA LEU A 55 12.64 -7.28 0.02
C LEU A 55 12.30 -5.98 0.76
N LYS A 56 11.39 -5.17 0.21
CA LYS A 56 10.91 -3.95 0.86
C LYS A 56 10.07 -4.28 2.10
N GLU A 57 9.21 -5.29 2.01
CA GLU A 57 8.39 -5.77 3.13
C GLU A 57 9.27 -6.35 4.24
N ILE A 58 10.23 -7.22 3.92
CA ILE A 58 11.19 -7.78 4.89
C ILE A 58 11.88 -6.66 5.67
N ARG A 59 12.45 -5.66 4.97
CA ARG A 59 13.11 -4.52 5.63
C ARG A 59 12.16 -3.69 6.48
N LYS A 60 10.91 -3.51 6.04
CA LYS A 60 9.90 -2.78 6.80
C LYS A 60 9.58 -3.51 8.09
N TYR A 61 9.29 -4.81 8.02
CA TYR A 61 8.88 -5.60 9.18
C TYR A 61 10.04 -5.86 10.15
N GLN A 62 11.27 -6.00 9.68
CA GLN A 62 12.45 -6.10 10.56
C GLN A 62 12.75 -4.81 11.32
N LYS A 63 12.30 -3.64 10.82
CA LYS A 63 12.51 -2.35 11.50
C LYS A 63 11.48 -2.08 12.60
N THR A 64 10.33 -2.77 12.58
CA THR A 64 9.19 -2.49 13.46
C THR A 64 8.86 -3.70 14.31
N THR A 65 8.40 -3.49 15.53
CA THR A 65 8.00 -4.57 16.46
C THR A 65 6.49 -4.71 16.58
N ASN A 66 5.73 -4.29 15.56
CA ASN A 66 4.27 -4.38 15.58
C ASN A 66 3.82 -5.83 15.37
N LEU A 67 2.79 -6.23 16.11
CA LEU A 67 2.10 -7.51 15.88
C LEU A 67 1.48 -7.54 14.47
N LEU A 68 1.67 -8.66 13.77
CA LEU A 68 1.26 -8.86 12.39
C LEU A 68 -0.06 -9.61 12.26
N ILE A 69 -0.40 -10.44 13.25
CA ILE A 69 -1.67 -11.19 13.25
C ILE A 69 -2.79 -10.26 13.78
N PRO A 70 -3.95 -10.19 13.11
CA PRO A 70 -5.08 -9.43 13.64
C PRO A 70 -5.53 -9.96 15.00
N ARG A 71 -5.53 -9.09 16.01
CA ARG A 71 -5.84 -9.44 17.41
C ARG A 71 -7.15 -10.22 17.58
N LEU A 72 -8.22 -9.83 16.87
CA LEU A 72 -9.52 -10.50 16.96
C LEU A 72 -9.47 -11.94 16.44
N SER A 73 -8.78 -12.17 15.32
CA SER A 73 -8.63 -13.50 14.73
C SER A 73 -7.80 -14.40 15.66
N PHE A 74 -6.70 -13.88 16.19
CA PHE A 74 -5.87 -14.61 17.16
C PHE A 74 -6.67 -14.97 18.42
N GLN A 75 -7.41 -14.01 18.99
CA GLN A 75 -8.24 -14.24 20.17
C GLN A 75 -9.28 -15.33 19.95
N ARG A 76 -9.92 -15.40 18.77
CA ARG A 76 -10.90 -16.45 18.44
C ARG A 76 -10.26 -17.83 18.48
N VAL A 77 -9.09 -17.98 17.87
CA VAL A 77 -8.34 -19.25 17.85
C VAL A 77 -7.90 -19.66 19.25
N VAL A 78 -7.41 -18.72 20.07
CA VAL A 78 -7.02 -19.02 21.46
C VAL A 78 -8.20 -19.57 22.25
N ARG A 79 -9.38 -18.94 22.13
CA ARG A 79 -10.60 -19.39 22.83
C ARG A 79 -11.11 -20.73 22.30
N GLU A 80 -11.07 -20.94 21.00
CA GLU A 80 -11.42 -22.21 20.38
C GLU A 80 -10.55 -23.36 20.92
N ILE A 81 -9.23 -23.20 20.91
CA ILE A 81 -8.30 -24.19 21.46
C ILE A 81 -8.55 -24.42 22.94
N ALA A 82 -8.71 -23.36 23.73
CA ALA A 82 -8.91 -23.48 25.17
C ALA A 82 -10.23 -24.18 25.53
N ASN A 83 -11.30 -23.95 24.76
CA ASN A 83 -12.57 -24.65 24.93
C ASN A 83 -12.46 -26.13 24.56
N ASN A 84 -11.62 -26.49 23.58
CA ASN A 84 -11.37 -27.90 23.24
C ASN A 84 -10.53 -28.61 24.33
N MET A 85 -9.72 -27.87 25.09
CA MET A 85 -8.86 -28.41 26.15
C MET A 85 -9.57 -28.50 27.51
N SER A 86 -10.48 -27.56 27.82
CA SER A 86 -11.21 -27.55 29.09
C SER A 86 -12.53 -28.31 28.98
N THR A 87 -12.71 -29.35 29.80
CA THR A 87 -14.00 -30.06 29.96
C THR A 87 -15.00 -29.28 30.83
N SER A 88 -14.53 -28.31 31.62
CA SER A 88 -15.33 -27.63 32.65
C SER A 88 -15.35 -26.12 32.43
N HIS A 89 -16.55 -25.54 32.42
CA HIS A 89 -16.93 -24.11 32.36
C HIS A 89 -16.18 -23.18 31.39
N GLU A 90 -16.87 -22.12 30.94
CA GLU A 90 -16.30 -21.14 30.01
C GLU A 90 -15.15 -20.35 30.66
N LEU A 91 -13.95 -20.44 30.08
CA LEU A 91 -12.76 -19.75 30.57
C LEU A 91 -12.87 -18.23 30.33
N ARG A 92 -12.68 -17.45 31.40
CA ARG A 92 -12.55 -15.99 31.31
C ARG A 92 -11.10 -15.61 31.00
N TRP A 93 -10.92 -14.60 30.16
CA TRP A 93 -9.61 -14.17 29.68
C TRP A 93 -9.34 -12.71 30.04
N GLN A 94 -8.17 -12.46 30.62
CA GLN A 94 -7.64 -11.11 30.75
C GLN A 94 -7.17 -10.59 29.37
N SER A 95 -7.29 -9.28 29.14
CA SER A 95 -6.80 -8.63 27.91
C SER A 95 -5.32 -8.87 27.68
N ASP A 96 -4.53 -8.82 28.75
CA ASP A 96 -3.07 -8.88 28.70
C ASP A 96 -2.58 -10.32 28.50
N ALA A 97 -3.32 -11.31 29.01
CA ALA A 97 -3.04 -12.72 28.74
C ALA A 97 -3.13 -13.04 27.25
N ILE A 98 -4.13 -12.51 26.55
CA ILE A 98 -4.26 -12.68 25.10
C ILE A 98 -3.09 -11.99 24.37
N SER A 99 -2.70 -10.79 24.80
CA SER A 99 -1.55 -10.08 24.21
C SER A 99 -0.24 -10.86 24.41
N ALA A 100 0.00 -11.36 25.62
CA ALA A 100 1.21 -12.14 25.94
C ALA A 100 1.29 -13.43 25.12
N LEU A 101 0.17 -14.16 24.97
CA LEU A 101 0.11 -15.33 24.10
C LEU A 101 0.39 -14.97 22.64
N GLN A 102 -0.10 -13.82 22.17
CA GLN A 102 0.13 -13.37 20.81
C GLN A 102 1.60 -13.01 20.57
N GLU A 103 2.21 -12.25 21.48
CA GLU A 103 3.63 -11.89 21.42
C GLU A 103 4.52 -13.12 21.40
N ALA A 104 4.25 -14.10 22.26
CA ALA A 104 4.99 -15.35 22.31
C ALA A 104 4.83 -16.17 21.02
N ALA A 105 3.60 -16.29 20.52
CA ALA A 105 3.30 -17.05 19.31
C ALA A 105 3.95 -16.43 18.06
N GLU A 106 3.84 -15.12 17.87
CA GLU A 106 4.46 -14.43 16.73
C GLU A 106 5.99 -14.50 16.80
N THR A 107 6.57 -14.32 17.98
CA THR A 107 8.02 -14.45 18.20
C THR A 107 8.53 -15.86 17.88
N TYR A 108 7.80 -16.89 18.32
CA TYR A 108 8.14 -18.27 18.00
C TYR A 108 8.10 -18.52 16.48
N LEU A 109 7.06 -18.02 15.80
CA LEU A 109 6.93 -18.17 14.35
C LEU A 109 8.04 -17.44 13.59
N THR A 110 8.42 -16.22 13.98
CA THR A 110 9.54 -15.51 13.33
C THR A 110 10.84 -16.28 13.46
N LEU A 111 11.16 -16.76 14.67
CA LEU A 111 12.36 -17.57 14.90
C LEU A 111 12.34 -18.87 14.10
N LEU A 112 11.18 -19.53 14.00
CA LEU A 112 11.04 -20.76 13.21
C LEU A 112 11.25 -20.48 11.70
N PHE A 113 10.76 -19.35 11.20
CA PHE A 113 10.95 -18.95 9.80
C PHE A 113 12.40 -18.56 9.49
N GLU A 114 13.12 -17.94 10.43
CA GLU A 114 14.55 -17.64 10.28
C GLU A 114 15.37 -18.91 10.09
N ASP A 115 15.20 -19.90 10.96
CA ASP A 115 15.89 -21.19 10.83
C ASP A 115 15.46 -21.95 9.57
N SER A 116 14.16 -21.92 9.24
CA SER A 116 13.65 -22.58 8.03
C SER A 116 14.24 -21.96 6.77
N ASN A 117 14.51 -20.64 6.81
CA ASN A 117 15.15 -19.94 5.71
C ASN A 117 16.61 -20.37 5.54
N LEU A 118 17.35 -20.59 6.65
CA LEU A 118 18.69 -21.17 6.59
C LEU A 118 18.67 -22.57 5.98
N ALA A 119 17.69 -23.41 6.33
CA ALA A 119 17.53 -24.74 5.74
C ALA A 119 17.20 -24.69 4.23
N ALA A 120 16.37 -23.75 3.79
CA ALA A 120 16.07 -23.55 2.37
C ALA A 120 17.32 -23.09 1.58
N ILE A 121 18.10 -22.16 2.14
CA ILE A 121 19.36 -21.66 1.55
C ILE A 121 20.39 -22.80 1.48
N HIS A 122 20.50 -23.62 2.51
CA HIS A 122 21.36 -24.81 2.52
C HIS A 122 21.02 -25.76 1.37
N ALA A 123 19.73 -25.91 1.05
CA ALA A 123 19.24 -26.68 -0.09
C ALA A 123 19.23 -25.91 -1.44
N ARG A 124 19.96 -24.78 -1.55
CA ARG A 124 20.08 -23.92 -2.74
C ARG A 124 18.74 -23.39 -3.27
N ARG A 125 17.78 -23.13 -2.39
CA ARG A 125 16.47 -22.55 -2.72
C ARG A 125 16.27 -21.21 -2.03
N VAL A 126 15.36 -20.40 -2.59
CA VAL A 126 14.91 -19.13 -1.99
C VAL A 126 13.48 -19.24 -1.45
N THR A 127 12.71 -20.21 -1.95
CA THR A 127 11.33 -20.47 -1.50
C THR A 127 11.30 -21.48 -0.37
N LEU A 128 10.73 -21.08 0.77
CA LEU A 128 10.45 -21.97 1.89
C LEU A 128 9.45 -23.06 1.52
N MET A 129 9.66 -24.25 2.05
CA MET A 129 8.77 -25.40 1.87
C MET A 129 8.48 -26.07 3.22
N PRO A 130 7.37 -26.82 3.35
CA PRO A 130 7.03 -27.51 4.60
C PRO A 130 8.15 -28.41 5.14
N ARG A 131 8.94 -29.04 4.25
CA ARG A 131 10.10 -29.86 4.64
C ARG A 131 11.18 -29.09 5.39
N ASP A 132 11.34 -27.79 5.13
CA ASP A 132 12.34 -26.95 5.77
C ASP A 132 11.94 -26.73 7.24
N MET A 133 10.67 -26.39 7.48
CA MET A 133 10.12 -26.25 8.84
C MET A 133 10.12 -27.58 9.59
N GLN A 134 9.76 -28.68 8.93
CA GLN A 134 9.77 -30.02 9.54
C GLN A 134 11.18 -30.44 9.96
N LEU A 135 12.19 -30.12 9.14
CA LEU A 135 13.59 -30.38 9.46
C LEU A 135 14.04 -29.56 10.67
N VAL A 136 13.74 -28.26 10.69
CA VAL A 136 14.11 -27.37 11.80
C VAL A 136 13.46 -27.82 13.11
N ARG A 137 12.14 -28.10 13.10
CA ARG A 137 11.45 -28.60 14.29
C ARG A 137 12.02 -29.93 14.78
N ARG A 138 12.48 -30.79 13.86
CA ARG A 138 13.18 -32.03 14.22
C ARG A 138 14.52 -31.75 14.90
N ILE A 139 15.34 -30.85 14.35
CA ILE A 139 16.64 -30.50 14.91
C ILE A 139 16.49 -29.86 16.29
N ARG A 140 15.50 -28.96 16.46
CA ARG A 140 15.18 -28.32 17.74
C ARG A 140 14.63 -29.26 18.82
N GLY A 141 14.26 -30.49 18.45
CA GLY A 141 13.65 -31.45 19.37
C GLY A 141 12.17 -31.19 19.68
N GLU A 142 11.50 -30.31 18.92
CA GLU A 142 10.09 -29.94 19.08
C GLU A 142 9.10 -30.96 18.45
N ARG A 143 9.56 -32.20 18.25
CA ARG A 143 8.71 -33.28 17.76
C ARG A 143 7.91 -33.87 18.92
N ASN A 144 6.60 -33.93 18.73
CA ASN A 144 5.77 -35.00 19.28
C ASN A 144 6.26 -36.35 18.75
#